data_AF-A0A444A0G9-F1
#
_entry.id   AF-A0A444A0G9-F1
#
_cell.length_a   1.000
_cell.length_b   1.000
_cell.length_c   1.000
_cell.angle_alpha   90.00
_cell.angle_beta   90.00
_cell.angle_gamma   90.00
#
_symmetry.space_group_name_H-M   'P 1'
#
loop_
_entity.id
_entity.type
_entity.pdbx_description
1 polymer ?
#
loop_
_entity_poly.entity_id
_entity_poly.type
_entity_poly.pdbx_seq_one_letter_code
_entity_poly.pdbx_strand_id
1 'polypeptide(L)'
;VATITGVDGPGFEKLEIKDGSATAKVVDTETASTVSLTGSVQNEGSTAQYVFTATLSHASQGVTTITTDKGVITIADGETTGTLKIDAANGEDVYTDGSSLTATITGVNGPGFESLGIKAGSGSATSTVVDTLTPSTVSLSGSQQFEGPSAQYIFTATLSHASKGVTTITTDKGVITIADGATTGTLKIDAANGEDVYKDGSELTATITGVNGPGFEKLEVKDGSGSATAKVVDTETASTVSLSGSVQNEGSTAQYVFTATLSHASQGVTTITTDKGVITIADGATTGTLKIDASNGEDVYTDGSSLTATITGVNGP
;
A
#
# COMPACT_ATOMS: atom_id res chain seq x y z
N VAL A 1 46.64 69.20 21.82
CA VAL A 1 46.70 70.30 22.82
C VAL A 1 47.11 71.56 22.09
N ALA A 2 46.38 72.65 22.26
CA ALA A 2 46.76 73.97 21.78
C ALA A 2 47.22 74.80 22.97
N THR A 3 48.30 75.57 22.81
CA THR A 3 48.86 76.40 23.88
C THR A 3 48.98 77.84 23.39
N ILE A 4 48.49 78.80 24.16
CA ILE A 4 48.68 80.23 23.97
C ILE A 4 50.16 80.53 24.23
N THR A 5 50.87 80.93 23.19
CA THR A 5 52.32 81.23 23.25
C THR A 5 52.61 82.72 23.43
N GLY A 6 51.59 83.58 23.38
CA GLY A 6 51.70 85.01 23.63
C GLY A 6 50.34 85.70 23.61
N VAL A 7 50.23 86.83 24.31
CA VAL A 7 49.05 87.71 24.30
C VAL A 7 49.53 89.14 24.04
N ASP A 8 48.89 89.82 23.08
CA ASP A 8 49.09 91.24 22.80
C ASP A 8 47.73 91.85 22.43
N GLY A 9 47.44 93.06 22.92
CA GLY A 9 46.13 93.68 22.82
C GLY A 9 46.13 95.15 23.24
N PRO A 10 45.92 96.10 22.31
CA PRO A 10 45.89 97.53 22.65
C PRO A 10 44.68 97.84 23.54
N GLY A 11 44.92 98.47 24.69
CA GLY A 11 43.88 98.93 25.63
C GLY A 11 43.84 98.24 27.00
N PHE A 12 44.74 97.30 27.31
CA PHE A 12 44.90 96.72 28.65
C PHE A 12 46.20 97.21 29.32
N GLU A 13 46.18 97.59 30.60
CA GLU A 13 47.43 97.94 31.31
C GLU A 13 48.28 96.70 31.64
N LYS A 14 47.66 95.52 31.78
CA LYS A 14 48.32 94.23 32.01
C LYS A 14 47.42 93.07 31.55
N LEU A 15 47.88 92.27 30.59
CA LEU A 15 47.17 91.08 30.11
C LEU A 15 48.04 89.85 30.34
N GLU A 16 47.60 88.95 31.20
CA GLU A 16 48.35 87.75 31.59
C GLU A 16 47.57 86.48 31.25
N ILE A 17 48.28 85.48 30.74
CA ILE A 17 47.71 84.17 30.47
C ILE A 17 47.54 83.45 31.82
N LYS A 18 46.29 83.25 32.25
CA LYS A 18 45.99 82.52 33.47
C LYS A 18 46.13 81.00 33.28
N ASP A 19 45.50 80.46 32.23
CA ASP A 19 45.59 79.06 31.81
C ASP A 19 45.90 79.01 30.31
N GLY A 20 47.14 78.63 29.98
CA GLY A 20 47.68 78.78 28.63
C GLY A 20 47.42 77.61 27.69
N SER A 21 46.80 76.52 28.12
CA SER A 21 46.62 75.34 27.25
C SER A 21 45.20 74.82 27.26
N ALA A 22 44.71 74.41 26.10
CA ALA A 22 43.47 73.68 25.91
C ALA A 22 43.74 72.31 25.27
N THR A 23 43.17 71.26 25.84
CA THR A 23 43.21 69.91 25.27
C THR A 23 41.85 69.59 24.65
N ALA A 24 41.79 69.45 23.34
CA ALA A 24 40.67 68.80 22.68
C ALA A 24 40.90 67.29 22.71
N LYS A 25 39.92 66.53 23.21
CA LYS A 25 39.91 65.07 23.17
C LYS A 25 38.85 64.65 22.16
N VAL A 26 39.25 63.83 21.19
CA VAL A 26 38.30 63.02 20.43
C VAL A 26 38.09 61.75 21.22
N VAL A 27 36.83 61.44 21.54
CA VAL A 27 36.45 60.16 22.15
C VAL A 27 35.85 59.34 21.04
N ASP A 28 36.30 58.09 20.94
CA ASP A 28 35.76 57.15 19.98
C ASP A 28 34.31 56.79 20.31
N THR A 29 33.49 56.55 19.28
CA THR A 29 32.08 56.17 19.44
C THR A 29 31.93 54.69 19.11
N GLU A 30 31.32 53.92 20.01
CA GLU A 30 31.10 52.48 19.79
C GLU A 30 30.04 52.22 18.70
N THR A 31 30.36 51.35 17.75
CA THR A 31 29.45 50.85 16.72
C THR A 31 29.11 49.39 16.99
N ALA A 32 27.91 49.15 17.53
CA ALA A 32 27.47 47.79 17.84
C ALA A 32 27.29 46.94 16.58
N SER A 33 27.85 45.73 16.60
CA SER A 33 27.62 44.70 15.59
C SER A 33 26.75 43.58 16.14
N THR A 34 25.94 42.99 15.27
CA THR A 34 25.03 41.91 15.65
C THR A 34 25.14 40.72 14.72
N VAL A 35 24.84 39.53 15.23
CA VAL A 35 24.60 38.33 14.43
C VAL A 35 23.13 37.95 14.47
N SER A 36 22.61 37.45 13.35
CA SER A 36 21.33 36.75 13.26
C SER A 36 21.50 35.36 12.70
N LEU A 37 20.59 34.44 13.06
CA LEU A 37 20.51 33.10 12.51
C LEU A 37 19.27 32.95 11.63
N THR A 38 19.40 32.26 10.51
CA THR A 38 18.27 31.80 9.68
C THR A 38 18.41 30.30 9.39
N GLY A 39 17.28 29.64 9.12
CA GLY A 39 17.23 28.23 8.73
C GLY A 39 16.66 28.09 7.33
N SER A 40 17.10 27.07 6.58
CA SER A 40 16.57 26.78 5.25
C SER A 40 15.23 26.06 5.30
N VAL A 41 14.46 26.17 4.22
CA VAL A 41 13.35 25.27 3.88
C VAL A 41 13.73 24.60 2.57
N GLN A 42 13.75 23.28 2.54
CA GLN A 42 14.01 22.52 1.32
C GLN A 42 13.19 21.22 1.32
N ASN A 43 13.06 20.60 0.15
CA ASN A 43 12.42 19.30 0.05
C ASN A 43 13.37 18.20 0.55
N GLU A 44 12.80 17.06 0.90
CA GLU A 44 13.56 15.84 1.16
C GLU A 44 14.26 15.29 -0.08
N GLY A 45 15.05 14.24 0.12
CA GLY A 45 15.84 13.59 -0.91
C GLY A 45 17.22 13.17 -0.41
N SER A 46 17.98 12.50 -1.28
CA SER A 46 19.27 11.89 -0.92
C SER A 46 20.36 12.88 -0.46
N THR A 47 20.16 14.18 -0.68
CA THR A 47 21.10 15.24 -0.27
C THR A 47 20.45 16.29 0.63
N ALA A 48 19.29 16.00 1.22
CA ALA A 48 18.61 16.92 2.10
C ALA A 48 19.42 17.17 3.38
N GLN A 49 19.51 18.44 3.79
CA GLN A 49 20.26 18.87 4.97
C GLN A 49 19.46 19.90 5.77
N TYR A 50 19.73 20.06 7.05
CA TYR A 50 19.38 21.27 7.78
C TYR A 50 20.49 22.29 7.58
N VAL A 51 20.17 23.46 7.03
CA VAL A 51 21.15 24.52 6.80
C VAL A 51 20.81 25.71 7.67
N PHE A 52 21.75 26.07 8.54
CA PHE A 52 21.68 27.27 9.35
C PHE A 52 22.71 28.29 8.87
N THR A 53 22.27 29.51 8.62
CA THR A 53 23.12 30.60 8.15
C THR A 53 23.21 31.67 9.22
N ALA A 54 24.42 31.94 9.69
CA ALA A 54 24.68 33.10 10.53
C ALA A 54 25.01 34.30 9.64
N THR A 55 24.46 35.48 9.96
CA THR A 55 24.71 36.73 9.24
C THR A 55 25.12 37.82 10.21
N LEU A 56 26.31 38.37 10.01
CA LEU A 56 26.81 39.53 10.73
C LEU A 56 26.28 40.82 10.08
N SER A 57 25.97 41.83 10.90
CA SER A 57 25.57 43.16 10.40
C SER A 57 26.73 43.94 9.78
N HIS A 58 27.97 43.54 10.06
CA HIS A 58 29.20 44.11 9.50
C HIS A 58 30.19 42.99 9.16
N ALA A 59 31.04 43.22 8.17
CA ALA A 59 32.05 42.24 7.76
C ALA A 59 33.03 41.94 8.90
N SER A 60 33.43 40.67 9.01
CA SER A 60 34.40 40.22 9.99
C SER A 60 35.81 40.75 9.68
N GLN A 61 36.62 41.05 10.71
CA GLN A 61 38.04 41.38 10.57
C GLN A 61 38.89 40.30 11.26
N GLY A 62 38.96 39.14 10.62
CA GLY A 62 39.46 37.87 11.11
C GLY A 62 38.36 36.81 11.11
N VAL A 63 38.67 35.61 11.58
CA VAL A 63 37.69 34.52 11.65
C VAL A 63 36.74 34.74 12.84
N THR A 64 35.44 34.81 12.57
CA THR A 64 34.39 34.87 13.60
C THR A 64 33.70 33.52 13.77
N THR A 65 33.52 33.10 15.01
CA THR A 65 32.88 31.85 15.40
C THR A 65 31.54 32.12 16.09
N ILE A 66 30.49 31.49 15.58
CA ILE A 66 29.15 31.50 16.17
C ILE A 66 28.85 30.10 16.68
N THR A 67 28.76 29.93 18.00
CA THR A 67 28.43 28.65 18.63
C THR A 67 26.92 28.52 18.74
N THR A 68 26.38 27.39 18.30
CA THR A 68 24.98 27.01 18.47
C THR A 68 24.88 25.72 19.27
N ASP A 69 23.68 25.36 19.73
CA ASP A 69 23.41 24.06 20.36
C ASP A 69 23.50 22.86 19.38
N LYS A 70 23.63 23.12 18.07
CA LYS A 70 23.76 22.09 17.02
C LYS A 70 25.14 22.00 16.38
N GLY A 71 26.04 22.94 16.69
CA GLY A 71 27.38 23.01 16.10
C GLY A 71 27.92 24.42 16.02
N VAL A 72 29.08 24.57 15.38
CA VAL A 72 29.77 25.85 15.21
C VAL A 72 29.64 26.32 13.77
N ILE A 73 29.31 27.60 13.58
CA ILE A 73 29.35 28.29 12.30
C ILE A 73 30.61 29.17 12.29
N THR A 74 31.41 29.03 11.24
CA THR A 74 32.60 29.86 11.02
C THR A 74 32.32 30.87 9.91
N ILE A 75 32.61 32.14 10.17
CA ILE A 75 32.56 33.23 9.21
C ILE A 75 34.00 33.64 8.92
N ALA A 76 34.41 33.56 7.66
CA ALA A 76 35.77 33.88 7.25
C ALA A 76 36.06 35.40 7.38
N ASP A 77 37.34 35.75 7.35
CA ASP A 77 37.78 37.14 7.33
C ASP A 77 37.22 37.89 6.10
N GLY A 78 36.75 39.11 6.30
CA GLY A 78 36.09 39.92 5.28
C GLY A 78 34.66 39.53 4.94
N GLU A 79 34.18 38.36 5.40
CA GLU A 79 32.85 37.86 5.10
C GLU A 79 31.81 38.29 6.14
N THR A 80 30.54 38.23 5.75
CA THR A 80 29.39 38.51 6.63
C THR A 80 28.56 37.26 6.94
N THR A 81 28.83 36.14 6.26
CA THR A 81 28.01 34.93 6.38
C THR A 81 28.85 33.68 6.54
N GLY A 82 28.25 32.71 7.24
CA GLY A 82 28.79 31.36 7.41
C GLY A 82 27.63 30.39 7.56
N THR A 83 27.87 29.11 7.29
CA THR A 83 26.82 28.08 7.35
C THR A 83 27.22 26.89 8.20
N LEU A 84 26.24 26.30 8.87
CA LEU A 84 26.29 24.97 9.48
C LEU A 84 25.31 24.08 8.73
N LYS A 85 25.81 22.92 8.28
CA LYS A 85 25.04 21.91 7.56
C LYS A 85 25.00 20.65 8.39
N ILE A 86 23.81 20.08 8.55
CA ILE A 86 23.57 18.84 9.29
C ILE A 86 22.73 17.95 8.38
N ASP A 87 23.15 16.72 8.13
CA ASP A 87 22.39 15.83 7.24
C ASP A 87 21.01 15.53 7.82
N ALA A 88 19.99 15.55 6.96
CA ALA A 88 18.66 15.09 7.33
C ALA A 88 18.64 13.55 7.31
N ALA A 89 17.95 12.95 8.28
CA ALA A 89 17.81 11.50 8.33
C ALA A 89 16.74 10.97 7.37
N ASN A 90 15.77 11.83 7.02
CA ASN A 90 14.70 11.52 6.11
C ASN A 90 15.20 11.64 4.67
N GLY A 91 14.81 10.69 3.83
CA GLY A 91 15.06 10.72 2.41
C GLY A 91 13.80 10.33 1.67
N GLU A 92 13.75 10.65 0.38
CA GLU A 92 12.59 10.39 -0.48
C GLU A 92 12.11 8.93 -0.36
N ASP A 93 10.91 8.75 0.19
CA ASP A 93 10.23 7.47 0.21
C ASP A 93 8.75 7.62 -0.15
N VAL A 94 7.83 6.89 0.48
CA VAL A 94 6.38 6.96 0.17
C VAL A 94 5.54 7.29 1.39
N TYR A 95 6.21 7.61 2.50
CA TYR A 95 5.62 7.82 3.79
C TYR A 95 5.77 9.26 4.25
N THR A 96 4.69 9.80 4.82
CA THR A 96 4.70 11.14 5.38
C THR A 96 5.63 11.22 6.58
N ASP A 97 6.80 11.82 6.41
CA ASP A 97 7.84 11.84 7.42
C ASP A 97 8.59 13.16 7.59
N GLY A 98 8.28 14.20 6.81
CA GLY A 98 8.88 15.54 6.88
C GLY A 98 9.28 16.05 8.28
N SER A 99 10.43 16.71 8.37
CA SER A 99 11.11 16.98 9.64
C SER A 99 11.64 18.40 9.76
N SER A 100 11.97 18.81 10.98
CA SER A 100 12.55 20.13 11.25
C SER A 100 13.56 20.08 12.39
N LEU A 101 14.55 20.97 12.32
CA LEU A 101 15.58 21.13 13.33
C LEU A 101 15.70 22.60 13.68
N THR A 102 15.71 22.91 14.99
CA THR A 102 15.92 24.27 15.48
C THR A 102 17.31 24.38 16.09
N ALA A 103 18.05 25.42 15.69
CA ALA A 103 19.34 25.78 16.29
C ALA A 103 19.24 27.14 16.98
N THR A 104 19.93 27.28 18.11
CA THR A 104 19.99 28.51 18.90
C THR A 104 21.43 28.89 19.16
N ILE A 105 21.78 30.15 18.91
CA ILE A 105 23.09 30.72 19.21
C ILE A 105 23.29 30.74 20.73
N THR A 106 24.37 30.12 21.19
CA THR A 106 24.79 30.05 22.59
C THR A 106 26.04 30.89 22.87
N GLY A 107 26.77 31.30 21.83
CA GLY A 107 27.95 32.14 21.96
C GLY A 107 28.37 32.79 20.65
N VAL A 108 28.98 33.96 20.75
CA VAL A 108 29.54 34.72 19.62
C VAL A 108 30.95 35.17 20.01
N ASN A 109 31.92 34.93 19.13
CA ASN A 109 33.30 35.34 19.38
C ASN A 109 33.99 35.65 18.06
N GLY A 110 34.55 36.85 17.93
CA GLY A 110 35.21 37.30 16.71
C GLY A 110 36.09 38.52 16.97
N PRO A 111 37.27 38.61 16.35
CA PRO A 111 38.15 39.77 16.47
C PRO A 111 37.62 40.98 15.67
N GLY A 112 38.09 42.18 16.03
CA GLY A 112 37.87 43.41 15.25
C GLY A 112 36.52 44.10 15.42
N PHE A 113 35.64 43.59 16.28
CA PHE A 113 34.41 44.27 16.69
C PHE A 113 34.63 45.10 17.97
N GLU A 114 34.10 46.32 18.00
CA GLU A 114 34.01 47.12 19.23
C GLU A 114 33.02 46.47 20.21
N SER A 115 31.87 45.99 19.69
CA SER A 115 31.01 45.01 20.34
C SER A 115 30.31 44.10 19.33
N LEU A 116 30.11 42.84 19.73
CA LEU A 116 29.40 41.83 18.97
C LEU A 116 28.38 41.13 19.85
N GLY A 117 27.11 41.21 19.46
CA GLY A 117 26.00 40.59 20.18
C GLY A 117 25.07 39.81 19.27
N ILE A 118 24.06 39.19 19.86
CA ILE A 118 22.98 38.54 19.10
C ILE A 118 21.89 39.58 18.83
N LYS A 119 21.44 39.69 17.59
CA LYS A 119 20.30 40.54 17.23
C LYS A 119 19.07 40.05 17.97
N ALA A 120 18.40 40.96 18.69
CA ALA A 120 17.21 40.63 19.48
C ALA A 120 16.15 39.91 18.63
N GLY A 121 15.69 38.75 19.11
CA GLY A 121 14.70 37.92 18.41
C GLY A 121 15.23 37.11 17.22
N SER A 122 16.53 37.13 16.94
CA SER A 122 17.13 36.39 15.81
C SER A 122 18.25 35.44 16.23
N GLY A 123 18.29 35.07 17.51
CA GLY A 123 19.26 34.10 18.06
C GLY A 123 18.89 32.64 17.82
N SER A 124 17.68 32.35 17.33
CA SER A 124 17.21 30.99 17.07
C SER A 124 16.57 30.93 15.69
N ALA A 125 16.73 29.80 15.01
CA ALA A 125 16.13 29.56 13.70
C ALA A 125 15.78 28.09 13.53
N THR A 126 14.70 27.84 12.80
CA THR A 126 14.27 26.48 12.43
C THR A 126 14.57 26.26 10.95
N SER A 127 15.23 25.15 10.65
CA SER A 127 15.38 24.62 9.30
C SER A 127 14.43 23.44 9.12
N THR A 128 13.75 23.38 7.97
CA THR A 128 12.70 22.40 7.68
C THR A 128 13.04 21.63 6.42
N VAL A 129 12.89 20.31 6.50
CA VAL A 129 12.87 19.40 5.36
C VAL A 129 11.42 19.03 5.11
N VAL A 130 10.91 19.45 3.96
CA VAL A 130 9.52 19.26 3.56
C VAL A 130 9.42 17.95 2.80
N ASP A 131 8.50 17.12 3.26
CA ASP A 131 8.06 15.88 2.62
C ASP A 131 7.60 16.12 1.17
N THR A 132 7.93 15.21 0.27
CA THR A 132 7.48 15.23 -1.12
C THR A 132 6.49 14.12 -1.41
N LEU A 133 5.72 14.28 -2.48
CA LEU A 133 4.65 13.33 -2.81
C LEU A 133 5.19 12.22 -3.72
N THR A 134 5.26 11.01 -3.18
CA THR A 134 5.57 9.78 -3.90
C THR A 134 4.48 8.73 -3.66
N PRO A 135 3.58 8.51 -4.64
CA PRO A 135 2.41 7.68 -4.44
C PRO A 135 2.76 6.19 -4.23
N SER A 136 2.05 5.57 -3.31
CA SER A 136 1.91 4.12 -3.21
C SER A 136 0.63 3.64 -3.87
N THR A 137 0.64 2.41 -4.37
CA THR A 137 -0.50 1.83 -5.07
C THR A 137 -0.97 0.54 -4.41
N VAL A 138 -2.25 0.21 -4.61
CA VAL A 138 -2.84 -1.09 -4.31
C VAL A 138 -3.38 -1.76 -5.58
N SER A 139 -3.20 -3.08 -5.69
CA SER A 139 -3.85 -3.92 -6.70
C SER A 139 -4.67 -5.03 -6.07
N LEU A 140 -5.70 -5.50 -6.78
CA LEU A 140 -6.53 -6.64 -6.40
C LEU A 140 -6.25 -7.84 -7.32
N SER A 141 -6.20 -9.04 -6.77
CA SER A 141 -6.19 -10.29 -7.53
C SER A 141 -7.21 -11.28 -6.98
N GLY A 142 -7.71 -12.17 -7.83
CA GLY A 142 -8.62 -13.25 -7.47
C GLY A 142 -7.93 -14.62 -7.62
N SER A 143 -8.30 -15.58 -6.79
CA SER A 143 -7.78 -16.94 -6.86
C SER A 143 -8.44 -17.77 -7.96
N GLN A 144 -7.78 -18.84 -8.39
CA GLN A 144 -8.43 -19.97 -9.04
C GLN A 144 -8.31 -21.16 -8.10
N GLN A 145 -9.43 -21.77 -7.71
CA GLN A 145 -9.51 -22.97 -6.87
C GLN A 145 -10.32 -24.04 -7.60
N PHE A 146 -10.21 -25.28 -7.15
CA PHE A 146 -11.10 -26.36 -7.58
C PHE A 146 -12.21 -26.55 -6.55
N GLU A 147 -13.32 -27.15 -6.98
CA GLU A 147 -14.42 -27.50 -6.08
C GLU A 147 -13.99 -28.50 -5.00
N GLY A 148 -14.79 -28.49 -3.93
CA GLY A 148 -14.50 -29.26 -2.74
C GLY A 148 -15.16 -28.66 -1.50
N PRO A 149 -15.10 -29.38 -0.37
CA PRO A 149 -15.82 -29.03 0.86
C PRO A 149 -15.41 -27.71 1.51
N SER A 150 -14.34 -27.06 1.02
CA SER A 150 -13.82 -25.78 1.51
C SER A 150 -13.43 -24.84 0.38
N ALA A 151 -14.04 -24.96 -0.80
CA ALA A 151 -13.80 -24.05 -1.90
C ALA A 151 -14.18 -22.61 -1.50
N GLN A 152 -13.31 -21.65 -1.80
CA GLN A 152 -13.49 -20.25 -1.45
C GLN A 152 -13.06 -19.36 -2.61
N TYR A 153 -13.78 -18.25 -2.79
CA TYR A 153 -13.29 -17.10 -3.53
C TYR A 153 -12.34 -16.32 -2.65
N ILE A 154 -11.06 -16.27 -3.04
CA ILE A 154 -10.03 -15.53 -2.31
C ILE A 154 -9.64 -14.32 -3.14
N PHE A 155 -9.87 -13.13 -2.59
CA PHE A 155 -9.38 -11.87 -3.12
C PHE A 155 -8.19 -11.40 -2.32
N THR A 156 -7.08 -11.06 -2.99
CA THR A 156 -5.86 -10.58 -2.35
C THR A 156 -5.61 -9.14 -2.76
N ALA A 157 -5.54 -8.23 -1.80
CA ALA A 157 -5.06 -6.87 -2.03
C ALA A 157 -3.55 -6.83 -1.80
N THR A 158 -2.81 -6.17 -2.69
CA THR A 158 -1.34 -6.05 -2.61
C THR A 158 -0.95 -4.58 -2.71
N LEU A 159 -0.26 -4.06 -1.69
CA LEU A 159 0.35 -2.73 -1.68
C LEU A 159 1.72 -2.78 -2.37
N SER A 160 2.10 -1.70 -3.05
CA SER A 160 3.45 -1.54 -3.64
C SER A 160 4.54 -1.33 -2.59
N HIS A 161 4.17 -0.87 -1.39
CA HIS A 161 5.04 -0.65 -0.26
C HIS A 161 4.38 -1.15 1.03
N ALA A 162 5.19 -1.46 2.05
CA ALA A 162 4.68 -1.98 3.31
C ALA A 162 3.81 -0.94 4.04
N SER A 163 2.77 -1.41 4.73
CA SER A 163 1.92 -0.51 5.53
C SER A 163 2.65 -0.04 6.79
N LYS A 164 2.51 1.25 7.17
CA LYS A 164 2.94 1.79 8.49
C LYS A 164 1.72 1.98 9.40
N GLY A 165 1.14 0.87 9.81
CA GLY A 165 -0.13 0.74 10.54
C GLY A 165 -1.11 -0.17 9.81
N VAL A 166 -2.35 -0.29 10.30
CA VAL A 166 -3.37 -1.13 9.66
C VAL A 166 -3.97 -0.39 8.46
N THR A 167 -3.86 -0.99 7.26
CA THR A 167 -4.48 -0.48 6.04
C THR A 167 -5.74 -1.27 5.70
N THR A 168 -6.81 -0.56 5.32
CA THR A 168 -8.10 -1.13 4.94
C THR A 168 -8.40 -0.87 3.47
N ILE A 169 -8.71 -1.92 2.73
CA ILE A 169 -9.16 -1.87 1.33
C ILE A 169 -10.62 -2.31 1.30
N THR A 170 -11.51 -1.40 0.93
CA THR A 170 -12.95 -1.68 0.82
C THR A 170 -13.25 -2.12 -0.61
N THR A 171 -13.97 -3.23 -0.75
CA THR A 171 -14.48 -3.74 -2.01
C THR A 171 -16.01 -3.83 -1.96
N ASP A 172 -16.66 -4.02 -3.11
CA ASP A 172 -18.09 -4.30 -3.19
C ASP A 172 -18.49 -5.68 -2.60
N LYS A 173 -17.50 -6.53 -2.26
CA LYS A 173 -17.72 -7.85 -1.64
C LYS A 173 -17.29 -7.94 -0.17
N GLY A 174 -16.70 -6.89 0.39
CA GLY A 174 -16.21 -6.87 1.77
C GLY A 174 -14.94 -6.04 1.97
N VAL A 175 -14.39 -6.10 3.17
CA VAL A 175 -13.19 -5.35 3.55
C VAL A 175 -12.00 -6.29 3.64
N ILE A 176 -10.88 -5.90 3.01
CA ILE A 176 -9.57 -6.54 3.17
C ILE A 176 -8.75 -5.70 4.15
N THR A 177 -8.20 -6.33 5.17
CA THR A 177 -7.28 -5.70 6.13
C THR A 177 -5.85 -6.14 5.86
N ILE A 178 -4.94 -5.17 5.79
CA ILE A 178 -3.50 -5.39 5.66
C ILE A 178 -2.87 -4.94 6.98
N ALA A 179 -2.17 -5.85 7.64
CA ALA A 179 -1.54 -5.60 8.93
C ALA A 179 -0.38 -4.61 8.82
N ASP A 180 0.02 -4.04 9.96
CA ASP A 180 1.22 -3.21 10.05
C ASP A 180 2.47 -3.99 9.59
N GLY A 181 3.32 -3.32 8.81
CA GLY A 181 4.51 -3.90 8.18
C GLY A 181 4.22 -4.87 7.01
N ALA A 182 2.96 -5.22 6.75
CA ALA A 182 2.59 -6.13 5.67
C ALA A 182 2.30 -5.39 4.35
N THR A 183 2.41 -6.11 3.24
CA THR A 183 2.04 -5.63 1.90
C THR A 183 0.77 -6.30 1.37
N THR A 184 0.28 -7.36 2.03
CA THR A 184 -0.86 -8.14 1.53
C THR A 184 -1.91 -8.39 2.60
N GLY A 185 -3.15 -8.52 2.15
CA GLY A 185 -4.29 -8.93 2.94
C GLY A 185 -5.27 -9.70 2.06
N THR A 186 -6.11 -10.52 2.67
CA THR A 186 -7.07 -11.36 1.94
C THR A 186 -8.49 -11.20 2.44
N LEU A 187 -9.44 -11.29 1.52
CA LEU A 187 -10.87 -11.49 1.78
C LEU A 187 -11.24 -12.87 1.24
N LYS A 188 -11.86 -13.68 2.08
CA LYS A 188 -12.32 -15.03 1.75
C LYS A 188 -13.83 -15.06 1.81
N ILE A 189 -14.45 -15.59 0.76
CA ILE A 189 -15.89 -15.76 0.65
C ILE A 189 -16.13 -17.21 0.27
N ASP A 190 -16.94 -17.91 1.05
CA ASP A 190 -17.24 -19.31 0.78
C ASP A 190 -17.96 -19.47 -0.55
N ALA A 191 -17.54 -20.46 -1.34
CA ALA A 191 -18.25 -20.85 -2.54
C ALA A 191 -19.46 -21.71 -2.17
N ALA A 192 -20.57 -21.53 -2.89
CA ALA A 192 -21.77 -22.33 -2.67
C ALA A 192 -21.70 -23.69 -3.37
N ASN A 193 -20.84 -23.84 -4.39
CA ASN A 193 -20.68 -25.08 -5.13
C ASN A 193 -19.94 -26.12 -4.28
N GLY A 194 -20.50 -27.31 -4.22
CA GLY A 194 -19.87 -28.47 -3.60
C GLY A 194 -19.34 -29.42 -4.68
N GLU A 195 -18.50 -30.37 -4.28
CA GLU A 195 -18.05 -31.41 -5.20
C GLU A 195 -19.19 -32.39 -5.51
N ASP A 196 -19.58 -32.49 -6.78
CA ASP A 196 -20.54 -33.46 -7.27
C ASP A 196 -20.31 -33.88 -8.73
N VAL A 197 -21.30 -34.54 -9.35
CA VAL A 197 -21.22 -35.09 -10.72
C VAL A 197 -21.64 -34.12 -11.81
N TYR A 198 -22.05 -32.92 -11.43
CA TYR A 198 -22.65 -31.93 -12.32
C TYR A 198 -21.65 -30.83 -12.62
N LYS A 199 -21.73 -30.28 -13.84
CA LYS A 199 -20.83 -29.21 -14.28
C LYS A 199 -21.34 -27.86 -13.78
N ASP A 200 -20.84 -27.39 -12.64
CA ASP A 200 -21.41 -26.22 -11.98
C ASP A 200 -20.42 -25.13 -11.55
N GLY A 201 -19.14 -25.23 -11.96
CA GLY A 201 -18.10 -24.22 -11.73
C GLY A 201 -18.54 -22.76 -11.83
N SER A 202 -18.00 -21.91 -10.95
CA SER A 202 -18.50 -20.57 -10.68
C SER A 202 -17.40 -19.49 -10.55
N GLU A 203 -17.78 -18.23 -10.73
CA GLU A 203 -16.87 -17.09 -10.66
C GLU A 203 -17.48 -15.94 -9.85
N LEU A 204 -16.63 -15.20 -9.13
CA LEU A 204 -17.01 -14.01 -8.36
C LEU A 204 -16.03 -12.88 -8.66
N THR A 205 -16.56 -11.71 -9.01
CA THR A 205 -15.75 -10.50 -9.26
C THR A 205 -15.90 -9.52 -8.11
N ALA A 206 -14.77 -9.01 -7.61
CA ALA A 206 -14.73 -7.93 -6.62
C ALA A 206 -14.02 -6.70 -7.20
N THR A 207 -14.48 -5.52 -6.81
CA THR A 207 -13.93 -4.22 -7.23
C THR A 207 -13.66 -3.36 -6.01
N ILE A 208 -12.48 -2.73 -5.96
CA ILE A 208 -12.08 -1.77 -4.93
C ILE A 208 -12.97 -0.53 -5.04
N THR A 209 -13.59 -0.16 -3.93
CA THR A 209 -14.44 1.04 -3.80
C THR A 209 -13.85 2.08 -2.85
N GLY A 210 -12.84 1.72 -2.07
CA GLY A 210 -12.12 2.66 -1.19
C GLY A 210 -10.80 2.09 -0.69
N VAL A 211 -9.83 2.98 -0.48
CA VAL A 211 -8.51 2.67 0.08
C VAL A 211 -8.24 3.64 1.22
N ASN A 212 -7.81 3.13 2.37
CA ASN A 212 -7.47 3.94 3.52
C ASN A 212 -6.34 3.26 4.30
N GLY A 213 -5.18 3.91 4.35
CA GLY A 213 -3.99 3.39 5.01
C GLY A 213 -3.19 4.51 5.66
N PRO A 214 -2.77 4.36 6.93
CA PRO A 214 -1.95 5.35 7.59
C PRO A 214 -0.52 5.37 7.04
N GLY A 215 0.14 6.51 7.19
CA GLY A 215 1.56 6.65 6.97
C GLY A 215 1.98 6.93 5.53
N PHE A 216 1.21 6.57 4.51
CA PHE A 216 1.52 6.93 3.11
C PHE A 216 1.27 8.42 2.83
N GLU A 217 2.11 9.08 2.02
CA GLU A 217 1.79 10.42 1.50
C GLU A 217 0.53 10.38 0.62
N LYS A 218 0.43 9.32 -0.20
CA LYS A 218 -0.75 9.02 -1.01
C LYS A 218 -0.84 7.52 -1.27
N LEU A 219 -2.04 6.99 -1.07
CA LEU A 219 -2.40 5.63 -1.44
C LEU A 219 -3.51 5.65 -2.48
N GLU A 220 -3.28 5.03 -3.63
CA GLU A 220 -4.26 4.98 -4.72
C GLU A 220 -4.39 3.58 -5.33
N VAL A 221 -5.45 3.36 -6.10
CA VAL A 221 -5.61 2.10 -6.83
C VAL A 221 -4.72 2.12 -8.06
N LYS A 222 -3.93 1.06 -8.27
CA LYS A 222 -3.12 0.91 -9.47
C LYS A 222 -4.03 0.81 -10.70
N ASP A 223 -3.73 1.61 -11.73
CA ASP A 223 -4.48 1.64 -12.98
C ASP A 223 -4.74 0.23 -13.54
N GLY A 224 -6.00 -0.02 -13.90
CA GLY A 224 -6.45 -1.32 -14.44
C GLY A 224 -6.45 -2.49 -13.44
N SER A 225 -6.08 -2.26 -12.17
CA SER A 225 -5.92 -3.32 -11.16
C SER A 225 -6.91 -3.21 -10.00
N GLY A 226 -7.96 -2.39 -10.15
CA GLY A 226 -8.99 -2.17 -9.14
C GLY A 226 -10.08 -3.25 -9.10
N SER A 227 -10.12 -4.18 -10.05
CA SER A 227 -11.11 -5.24 -10.13
C SER A 227 -10.43 -6.58 -10.41
N ALA A 228 -10.93 -7.65 -9.81
CA ALA A 228 -10.41 -9.00 -10.01
C ALA A 228 -11.52 -10.04 -9.93
N THR A 229 -11.36 -11.12 -10.69
CA THR A 229 -12.27 -12.27 -10.70
C THR A 229 -11.59 -13.47 -10.05
N ALA A 230 -12.23 -14.03 -9.03
CA ALA A 230 -11.89 -15.31 -8.44
C ALA A 230 -12.77 -16.41 -9.05
N LYS A 231 -12.21 -17.60 -9.24
CA LYS A 231 -12.85 -18.73 -9.90
C LYS A 231 -12.80 -19.97 -9.03
N VAL A 232 -13.90 -20.71 -9.04
CA VAL A 232 -14.01 -22.07 -8.53
C VAL A 232 -14.29 -22.95 -9.74
N VAL A 233 -13.32 -23.80 -10.05
CA VAL A 233 -13.32 -24.67 -11.23
C VAL A 233 -13.93 -26.01 -10.83
N ASP A 234 -14.96 -26.37 -11.57
CA ASP A 234 -15.61 -27.67 -11.58
C ASP A 234 -14.60 -28.83 -11.61
N THR A 235 -14.87 -29.90 -10.87
CA THR A 235 -14.10 -31.14 -11.00
C THR A 235 -14.93 -32.28 -11.58
N GLU A 236 -14.25 -33.26 -12.17
CA GLU A 236 -14.93 -34.35 -12.87
C GLU A 236 -15.21 -35.51 -11.90
N THR A 237 -16.47 -35.68 -11.50
CA THR A 237 -16.93 -36.92 -10.85
C THR A 237 -17.58 -37.86 -11.86
N ALA A 238 -17.04 -39.08 -11.99
CA ALA A 238 -17.53 -40.08 -12.92
C ALA A 238 -18.91 -40.64 -12.51
N SER A 239 -19.83 -40.74 -13.48
CA SER A 239 -21.09 -41.47 -13.35
C SER A 239 -21.06 -42.77 -14.14
N THR A 240 -21.67 -43.82 -13.59
CA THR A 240 -21.72 -45.15 -14.20
C THR A 240 -23.16 -45.57 -14.48
N VAL A 241 -23.34 -46.48 -15.44
CA VAL A 241 -24.61 -47.14 -15.71
C VAL A 241 -24.44 -48.65 -15.57
N SER A 242 -25.42 -49.30 -14.95
CA SER A 242 -25.53 -50.76 -14.89
C SER A 242 -26.82 -51.23 -15.55
N LEU A 243 -26.83 -52.45 -16.09
CA LEU A 243 -27.99 -53.07 -16.71
C LEU A 243 -28.31 -54.38 -15.98
N SER A 244 -29.57 -54.57 -15.60
CA SER A 244 -30.08 -55.80 -14.99
C SER A 244 -31.28 -56.33 -15.74
N GLY A 245 -31.48 -57.65 -15.76
CA GLY A 245 -32.67 -58.30 -16.29
C GLY A 245 -33.54 -58.89 -15.18
N SER A 246 -34.85 -58.89 -15.35
CA SER A 246 -35.80 -59.52 -14.43
C SER A 246 -35.89 -61.03 -14.63
N VAL A 247 -36.17 -61.77 -13.55
CA VAL A 247 -36.70 -63.15 -13.62
C VAL A 247 -38.21 -63.08 -13.44
N GLN A 248 -38.97 -63.72 -14.32
CA GLN A 248 -40.43 -63.77 -14.28
C GLN A 248 -40.89 -65.21 -14.58
N ASN A 249 -42.08 -65.57 -14.12
CA ASN A 249 -42.71 -66.84 -14.50
C ASN A 249 -43.29 -66.74 -15.92
N GLU A 250 -43.47 -67.88 -16.57
CA GLU A 250 -44.17 -67.99 -17.85
C GLU A 250 -45.64 -67.55 -17.73
N GLY A 251 -46.24 -67.19 -18.86
CA GLY A 251 -47.59 -66.63 -18.89
C GLY A 251 -47.88 -65.81 -20.14
N SER A 252 -49.16 -65.65 -20.48
CA SER A 252 -49.61 -64.89 -21.65
C SER A 252 -49.25 -63.40 -21.62
N THR A 253 -48.75 -62.90 -20.49
CA THR A 253 -48.30 -61.52 -20.29
C THR A 253 -46.84 -61.44 -19.81
N ALA A 254 -46.06 -62.52 -19.95
CA ALA A 254 -44.67 -62.55 -19.51
C ALA A 254 -43.81 -61.60 -20.36
N GLN A 255 -42.92 -60.85 -19.70
CA GLN A 255 -42.04 -59.88 -20.35
C GLN A 255 -40.62 -59.98 -19.78
N TYR A 256 -39.63 -59.87 -20.67
CA TYR A 256 -38.26 -59.54 -20.29
C TYR A 256 -38.19 -58.06 -19.95
N VAL A 257 -37.90 -57.75 -18.68
CA VAL A 257 -37.70 -56.37 -18.23
C VAL A 257 -36.21 -56.13 -18.01
N PHE A 258 -35.62 -55.26 -18.83
CA PHE A 258 -34.26 -54.76 -18.62
C PHE A 258 -34.32 -53.41 -17.92
N THR A 259 -33.64 -53.28 -16.80
CA THR A 259 -33.58 -52.04 -16.01
C THR A 259 -32.16 -51.48 -16.06
N ALA A 260 -32.01 -50.29 -16.64
CA ALA A 260 -30.78 -49.53 -16.54
C ALA A 260 -30.80 -48.67 -15.27
N THR A 261 -29.71 -48.65 -14.52
CA THR A 261 -29.56 -47.87 -13.28
C THR A 261 -28.30 -47.01 -13.38
N LEU A 262 -28.46 -45.70 -13.29
CA LEU A 262 -27.38 -44.72 -13.15
C LEU A 262 -26.92 -44.67 -11.69
N SER A 263 -25.62 -44.45 -11.47
CA SER A 263 -25.08 -44.24 -10.12
C SER A 263 -25.52 -42.92 -9.49
N HIS A 264 -25.98 -41.96 -10.29
CA HIS A 264 -26.51 -40.66 -9.86
C HIS A 264 -27.76 -40.29 -10.68
N ALA A 265 -28.60 -39.41 -10.13
CA ALA A 265 -29.82 -38.98 -10.82
C ALA A 265 -29.46 -38.16 -12.07
N SER A 266 -30.21 -38.39 -13.16
CA SER A 266 -30.01 -37.64 -14.40
C SER A 266 -30.47 -36.18 -14.28
N GLN A 267 -29.78 -35.25 -14.95
CA GLN A 267 -30.17 -33.84 -15.12
C GLN A 267 -30.72 -33.57 -16.52
N GLY A 268 -31.67 -34.39 -16.91
CA GLY A 268 -32.34 -34.37 -18.19
C GLY A 268 -32.73 -35.77 -18.62
N VAL A 269 -33.06 -35.94 -19.89
CA VAL A 269 -33.39 -37.26 -20.42
C VAL A 269 -32.09 -37.98 -20.80
N THR A 270 -31.77 -39.07 -20.11
CA THR A 270 -30.68 -39.98 -20.50
C THR A 270 -31.23 -41.15 -21.32
N THR A 271 -30.57 -41.44 -22.43
CA THR A 271 -30.89 -42.52 -23.35
C THR A 271 -29.81 -43.59 -23.27
N ILE A 272 -30.18 -44.81 -22.88
CA ILE A 272 -29.31 -45.99 -22.89
C ILE A 272 -29.70 -46.84 -24.10
N THR A 273 -28.78 -46.97 -25.05
CA THR A 273 -28.96 -47.83 -26.21
C THR A 273 -28.46 -49.22 -25.87
N THR A 274 -29.29 -50.23 -26.10
CA THR A 274 -28.91 -51.65 -26.00
C THR A 274 -29.05 -52.33 -27.36
N ASP A 275 -28.51 -53.53 -27.51
CA ASP A 275 -28.73 -54.37 -28.70
C ASP A 275 -30.19 -54.86 -28.85
N LYS A 276 -31.05 -54.64 -27.84
CA LYS A 276 -32.47 -55.03 -27.84
C LYS A 276 -33.46 -53.87 -27.91
N GLY A 277 -32.98 -52.63 -27.81
CA GLY A 277 -33.81 -51.43 -27.80
C GLY A 277 -33.25 -50.31 -26.95
N VAL A 278 -34.05 -49.27 -26.76
CA VAL A 278 -33.66 -48.06 -26.04
C VAL A 278 -34.35 -48.01 -24.68
N ILE A 279 -33.58 -47.68 -23.63
CA ILE A 279 -34.10 -47.35 -22.30
C ILE A 279 -33.98 -45.84 -22.12
N THR A 280 -35.09 -45.19 -21.75
CA THR A 280 -35.12 -43.77 -21.40
C THR A 280 -35.19 -43.63 -19.89
N ILE A 281 -34.27 -42.85 -19.32
CA ILE A 281 -34.27 -42.42 -17.92
C ILE A 281 -34.68 -40.97 -17.93
N ALA A 282 -35.79 -40.66 -17.24
CA ALA A 282 -36.32 -39.31 -17.17
C ALA A 282 -35.44 -38.40 -16.31
N ASP A 283 -35.66 -37.08 -16.45
CA ASP A 283 -35.03 -36.08 -15.60
C ASP A 283 -35.31 -36.34 -14.11
N GLY A 284 -34.27 -36.20 -13.28
CA GLY A 284 -34.28 -36.50 -11.85
C GLY A 284 -34.35 -37.99 -11.51
N ALA A 285 -34.49 -38.90 -12.47
CA ALA A 285 -34.55 -40.33 -12.24
C ALA A 285 -33.17 -41.00 -12.31
N THR A 286 -33.01 -42.12 -11.60
CA THR A 286 -31.82 -42.99 -11.66
C THR A 286 -32.07 -44.24 -12.49
N THR A 287 -33.32 -44.56 -12.82
CA THR A 287 -33.69 -45.82 -13.46
C THR A 287 -34.63 -45.63 -14.64
N GLY A 288 -34.49 -46.50 -15.64
CA GLY A 288 -35.42 -46.66 -16.75
C GLY A 288 -35.54 -48.13 -17.14
N THR A 289 -36.63 -48.49 -17.80
CA THR A 289 -36.89 -49.89 -18.17
C THR A 289 -37.22 -50.07 -19.65
N LEU A 290 -36.71 -51.14 -20.24
CA LEU A 290 -37.15 -51.68 -21.54
C LEU A 290 -37.88 -52.99 -21.30
N LYS A 291 -39.07 -53.11 -21.87
CA LYS A 291 -39.92 -54.31 -21.77
C LYS A 291 -40.05 -54.95 -23.14
N ILE A 292 -39.81 -56.25 -23.21
CA ILE A 292 -39.92 -57.05 -24.45
C ILE A 292 -40.77 -58.26 -24.12
N ASP A 293 -41.81 -58.51 -24.91
CA ASP A 293 -42.72 -59.63 -24.69
C ASP A 293 -41.96 -60.97 -24.83
N ALA A 294 -42.22 -61.90 -23.90
CA ALA A 294 -41.72 -63.25 -23.99
C ALA A 294 -42.60 -64.06 -24.95
N SER A 295 -41.97 -64.87 -25.81
CA SER A 295 -42.68 -65.72 -26.76
C SER A 295 -43.20 -67.02 -26.16
N ASN A 296 -42.73 -67.41 -24.97
CA ASN A 296 -43.16 -68.63 -24.30
C ASN A 296 -44.41 -68.35 -23.49
N GLY A 297 -45.49 -69.06 -23.84
CA GLY A 297 -46.75 -69.02 -23.10
C GLY A 297 -46.77 -70.03 -21.97
N GLU A 298 -47.72 -69.89 -21.06
CA GLU A 298 -47.95 -70.90 -20.02
C GLU A 298 -48.39 -72.22 -20.64
N ASP A 299 -47.66 -73.30 -20.35
CA ASP A 299 -48.06 -74.66 -20.69
C ASP A 299 -47.55 -75.69 -19.67
N VAL A 300 -47.68 -76.98 -19.99
CA VAL A 300 -47.32 -78.09 -19.07
C VAL A 300 -45.86 -78.54 -19.20
N TYR A 301 -45.07 -77.94 -20.09
CA TYR A 301 -43.68 -78.28 -20.34
C TYR A 301 -42.74 -77.32 -19.59
N THR A 302 -41.55 -77.80 -19.24
CA THR A 302 -40.50 -76.95 -18.67
C THR A 302 -39.67 -76.35 -19.82
N ASP A 303 -40.07 -75.18 -20.33
CA ASP A 303 -39.51 -74.62 -21.57
C ASP A 303 -38.88 -73.22 -21.44
N GLY A 304 -38.65 -72.76 -20.22
CA GLY A 304 -38.10 -71.45 -19.89
C GLY A 304 -37.03 -70.92 -20.85
N SER A 305 -37.21 -69.65 -21.24
CA SER A 305 -36.34 -68.95 -22.17
C SER A 305 -35.58 -67.81 -21.48
N SER A 306 -34.44 -67.44 -22.07
CA SER A 306 -33.59 -66.36 -21.58
C SER A 306 -33.26 -65.38 -22.69
N LEU A 307 -33.30 -64.09 -22.38
CA LEU A 307 -32.88 -63.02 -23.27
C LEU A 307 -31.77 -62.19 -22.61
N THR A 308 -30.67 -61.98 -23.33
CA THR A 308 -29.56 -61.13 -22.89
C THR A 308 -29.60 -59.79 -23.61
N ALA A 309 -29.36 -58.69 -22.91
CA ALA A 309 -29.16 -57.37 -23.50
C ALA A 309 -27.80 -56.80 -23.08
N THR A 310 -27.16 -56.06 -23.99
CA THR A 310 -25.86 -55.40 -23.77
C THR A 310 -25.99 -53.92 -24.08
N ILE A 311 -25.44 -53.05 -23.23
CA ILE A 311 -25.37 -51.61 -23.50
C ILE A 311 -24.37 -51.38 -24.64
N THR A 312 -24.81 -50.67 -25.69
CA THR A 312 -23.99 -50.30 -26.86
C THR A 312 -23.74 -48.80 -26.95
N GLY A 313 -24.46 -47.98 -26.17
CA GLY A 313 -24.22 -46.54 -26.08
C GLY A 313 -24.99 -45.90 -24.94
N VAL A 314 -24.45 -44.79 -24.44
CA VAL A 314 -25.06 -43.94 -23.40
C VAL A 314 -25.03 -42.52 -23.92
N ASN A 315 -26.17 -41.83 -23.91
CA ASN A 315 -26.25 -40.43 -24.31
C ASN A 315 -27.14 -39.67 -23.32
N GLY A 316 -26.61 -38.61 -22.75
CA GLY A 316 -27.30 -37.77 -21.78
C GLY A 316 -26.45 -36.53 -21.46
N PRO A 317 -27.05 -35.52 -20.81
CA PRO A 317 -26.35 -34.34 -20.32
C PRO A 317 -25.27 -34.70 -19.29
#